data_AF-A0A4Q1S3P0-F1
#
_entry.id   AF-A0A4Q1S3P0-F1
#
_cell.length_a   1.000
_cell.length_b   1.000
_cell.length_c   1.000
_cell.angle_alpha   90.00
_cell.angle_beta   90.00
_cell.angle_gamma   90.00
#
_symmetry.space_group_name_H-M   'P 1'
#
loop_
_entity.id
_entity.type
_entity.pdbx_description
1 polymer ?
#
loop_
_entity_poly.entity_id
_entity_poly.type
_entity_poly.pdbx_seq_one_letter_code
_entity_poly.pdbx_strand_id
1 'polypeptide(L)'
;MRMVRINMLNTLVAIFLLILLNVQMIAEIPVFDISYIWISLFGLLICLLGLLKEDRFYSYLGGILHFILIVSCMGMIWFGIGINYKP
;
A
#
# COMPACT_ATOMS: atom_id res chain seq x y z
N MET A 1 -19.02 -13.42 8.70
CA MET A 1 -19.22 -12.79 7.37
C MET A 1 -18.67 -11.36 7.24
N ARG A 2 -18.95 -10.43 8.18
CA ARG A 2 -18.49 -9.03 8.03
C ARG A 2 -16.95 -8.88 8.06
N MET A 3 -16.27 -9.56 8.99
CA MET A 3 -14.80 -9.47 9.12
C MET A 3 -14.05 -10.10 7.94
N VAL A 4 -14.47 -11.28 7.49
CA VAL A 4 -13.88 -11.92 6.30
C VAL A 4 -13.95 -11.01 5.08
N ARG A 5 -15.09 -10.34 4.85
CA ARG A 5 -15.24 -9.38 3.74
C ARG A 5 -14.31 -8.17 3.88
N ILE A 6 -14.13 -7.64 5.09
CA ILE A 6 -13.19 -6.54 5.36
C ILE A 6 -11.74 -6.99 5.11
N ASN A 7 -11.36 -8.17 5.62
CA ASN A 7 -10.02 -8.71 5.42
C ASN A 7 -9.74 -8.98 3.93
N MET A 8 -10.71 -9.53 3.21
CA MET A 8 -10.60 -9.75 1.77
C MET A 8 -10.44 -8.42 1.01
N LEU A 9 -11.20 -7.38 1.38
CA LEU A 9 -11.06 -6.06 0.78
C LEU A 9 -9.69 -5.43 1.10
N ASN A 10 -9.24 -5.51 2.35
CA ASN A 10 -7.92 -5.02 2.75
C ASN A 10 -6.80 -5.74 1.99
N THR A 11 -6.90 -7.06 1.81
CA THR A 11 -5.94 -7.83 1.01
C THR A 11 -5.97 -7.44 -0.47
N LEU A 12 -7.14 -7.21 -1.06
CA LEU A 12 -7.27 -6.72 -2.44
C LEU A 12 -6.61 -5.35 -2.61
N VAL A 13 -6.83 -4.43 -1.67
CA VAL A 13 -6.19 -3.10 -1.66
C VAL A 13 -4.67 -3.24 -1.51
N ALA A 14 -4.19 -4.14 -0.65
CA ALA A 14 -2.77 -4.40 -0.47
C ALA A 14 -2.09 -4.90 -1.75
N ILE A 15 -2.72 -5.86 -2.45
CA ILE A 15 -2.23 -6.37 -3.73
C ILE A 15 -2.21 -5.26 -4.79
N PHE A 16 -3.29 -4.48 -4.88
CA PHE A 16 -3.37 -3.37 -5.83
C PHE A 16 -2.25 -2.35 -5.61
N LEU A 17 -2.01 -1.93 -4.36
CA LEU A 17 -0.95 -0.97 -4.02
C LEU A 17 0.44 -1.53 -4.32
N LEU A 18 0.67 -2.80 -4.04
CA LEU A 18 1.94 -3.44 -4.34
C LEU A 18 2.21 -3.47 -5.85
N ILE A 19 1.19 -3.79 -6.66
CA ILE A 19 1.30 -3.77 -8.13
C ILE A 19 1.55 -2.35 -8.62
N LEU A 20 0.81 -1.37 -8.11
CA LEU A 20 0.95 0.04 -8.48
C LEU A 20 2.38 0.53 -8.25
N LEU A 21 2.94 0.26 -7.07
CA LEU A 21 4.31 0.63 -6.73
C LEU A 21 5.35 -0.05 -7.62
N ASN A 22 5.15 -1.33 -7.96
CA ASN A 22 6.03 -2.05 -8.88
C ASN A 22 6.00 -1.44 -10.28
N VAL A 23 4.82 -1.12 -10.81
CA VAL A 23 4.67 -0.47 -12.13
C VAL A 23 5.34 0.90 -12.14
N GLN A 24 5.17 1.69 -11.07
CA GLN A 24 5.79 3.01 -10.96
C GLN A 24 7.32 2.93 -10.93
N MET A 25 7.88 1.92 -10.26
CA MET A 25 9.32 1.69 -10.23
C MET A 25 9.88 1.28 -11.59
N ILE A 26 9.18 0.39 -12.30
CA ILE A 26 9.58 -0.04 -13.67
C ILE A 26 9.50 1.14 -14.64
N ALA A 27 8.50 2.00 -14.49
CA ALA A 27 8.32 3.18 -15.32
C ALA A 27 9.23 4.35 -14.92
N GLU A 28 10.18 4.14 -14.00
CA GLU A 28 11.09 5.16 -13.46
C GLU A 28 10.37 6.44 -12.97
N ILE A 29 9.11 6.28 -12.54
CA ILE A 29 8.31 7.39 -12.03
C ILE A 29 8.87 7.73 -10.63
N PRO A 30 9.45 8.92 -10.40
CA PRO A 30 10.25 9.18 -9.19
C PRO A 30 9.40 9.45 -7.94
N VAL A 31 8.17 8.95 -7.94
CA VAL A 31 7.19 9.19 -6.88
C VAL A 31 7.43 8.23 -5.71
N PHE A 32 8.14 7.11 -5.88
CA PHE A 32 8.38 6.16 -4.79
C PHE A 32 9.78 5.56 -4.79
N ASP A 33 10.46 5.69 -3.65
CA ASP A 33 11.69 4.97 -3.35
C ASP A 33 11.44 3.47 -3.11
N ILE A 34 12.50 2.67 -3.24
CA ILE A 34 12.51 1.24 -2.95
C ILE A 34 11.96 0.90 -1.55
N SER A 35 12.09 1.82 -0.60
CA SER A 35 11.57 1.70 0.77
C SER A 35 10.05 1.50 0.82
N TYR A 36 9.29 2.11 -0.08
CA TYR A 36 7.83 2.01 -0.10
C TYR A 36 7.33 0.62 -0.53
N ILE A 37 8.09 -0.11 -1.36
CA ILE A 37 7.78 -1.50 -1.70
C ILE A 37 7.83 -2.37 -0.44
N TRP A 38 8.83 -2.17 0.43
CA TRP A 38 8.94 -2.93 1.67
C TRP A 38 7.78 -2.65 2.63
N ILE A 39 7.33 -1.39 2.71
CA ILE A 39 6.14 -1.02 3.50
C ILE A 39 4.89 -1.68 2.93
N SER A 40 4.72 -1.69 1.61
CA SER A 40 3.58 -2.34 0.95
C SER A 40 3.60 -3.87 1.11
N LEU A 41 4.77 -4.51 1.03
CA LEU A 41 4.95 -5.94 1.32
C LEU A 41 4.59 -6.27 2.75
N PHE A 42 5.02 -5.43 3.71
CA PHE A 42 4.68 -5.60 5.10
C PHE A 42 3.18 -5.44 5.37
N GLY A 43 2.55 -4.45 4.72
CA GLY A 43 1.08 -4.26 4.75
C GLY A 43 0.33 -5.49 4.23
N LEU A 44 0.79 -6.09 3.13
CA LEU A 44 0.22 -7.32 2.58
C LEU A 44 0.34 -8.50 3.56
N LEU A 45 1.50 -8.68 4.20
CA LEU A 45 1.71 -9.74 5.20
C LEU A 45 0.75 -9.58 6.39
N ILE A 46 0.54 -8.35 6.86
CA ILE A 46 -0.43 -8.07 7.94
C ILE A 46 -1.86 -8.38 7.50
N CYS A 47 -2.24 -8.05 6.26
CA CYS A 47 -3.56 -8.38 5.73
C CYS A 47 -3.78 -9.89 5.61
N LEU A 48 -2.77 -10.65 5.16
CA LEU A 48 -2.82 -12.10 5.11
C LEU A 48 -2.95 -12.72 6.51
N LEU A 49 -2.23 -12.20 7.50
CA LEU A 49 -2.39 -12.59 8.90
C LEU A 49 -3.79 -12.28 9.43
N GLY A 50 -4.35 -11.12 9.08
CA GLY A 50 -5.72 -10.75 9.40
C GLY A 50 -6.74 -11.69 8.78
N LEU A 51 -6.52 -12.12 7.53
CA LEU A 51 -7.37 -13.10 6.85
C LEU A 51 -7.30 -14.47 7.52
N LEU A 52 -6.11 -14.95 7.87
CA LEU A 52 -5.87 -16.25 8.51
C LEU A 52 -6.41 -16.32 9.94
N LYS A 53 -6.19 -15.26 10.73
CA LYS A 53 -6.59 -15.24 12.16
C LYS A 53 -7.99 -14.67 12.39
N GLU A 54 -8.61 -14.10 11.36
CA GLU A 54 -9.86 -13.32 11.43
C GLU A 54 -9.88 -12.23 12.52
N ASP A 55 -8.71 -11.76 12.93
CA ASP A 55 -8.57 -10.80 14.03
C ASP A 55 -8.78 -9.35 13.55
N ARG A 56 -9.52 -8.61 14.36
CA ARG A 56 -9.78 -7.17 14.16
C ARG A 56 -8.49 -6.36 14.21
N PHE A 57 -7.57 -6.71 15.10
CA PHE A 57 -6.34 -5.94 15.27
C PHE A 57 -5.52 -5.88 13.97
N TYR A 58 -5.23 -7.04 13.37
CA TYR A 58 -4.48 -7.11 12.11
C TYR A 58 -5.25 -6.50 10.95
N SER A 59 -6.58 -6.63 10.93
CA SER A 59 -7.43 -6.00 9.91
C SER A 59 -7.29 -4.47 9.92
N TYR A 60 -7.41 -3.83 11.09
CA TYR A 60 -7.28 -2.39 11.23
C TYR A 60 -5.85 -1.92 10.99
N LEU A 61 -4.86 -2.64 11.52
CA LEU A 61 -3.44 -2.32 11.33
C LEU A 61 -3.08 -2.32 9.85
N GLY A 62 -3.48 -3.37 9.13
CA GLY A 62 -3.30 -3.46 7.68
C GLY A 62 -3.98 -2.29 6.97
N GLY A 63 -5.24 -2.01 7.28
CA GLY A 63 -5.97 -0.88 6.67
C GLY A 63 -5.28 0.47 6.86
N ILE A 64 -4.77 0.75 8.07
CA ILE A 64 -4.07 2.01 8.39
C ILE A 64 -2.76 2.14 7.60
N LEU A 65 -1.97 1.06 7.51
CA LEU A 65 -0.73 1.04 6.73
C LEU A 65 -0.98 1.38 5.26
N HIS A 66 -2.03 0.80 4.65
CA HIS A 66 -2.40 1.12 3.27
C HIS A 66 -2.93 2.55 3.13
N PHE A 67 -3.69 3.04 4.11
CA PHE A 67 -4.18 4.41 4.10
C PHE A 67 -3.03 5.43 4.10
N ILE A 68 -2.00 5.19 4.92
CA ILE A 68 -0.79 6.02 4.94
C ILE A 68 -0.09 6.00 3.58
N LEU A 69 0.06 4.83 2.96
CA LEU A 69 0.64 4.69 1.62
C LEU A 69 -0.13 5.48 0.56
N ILE A 70 -1.46 5.43 0.58
CA ILE A 70 -2.32 6.17 -0.36
C ILE A 70 -2.19 7.68 -0.16
N VAL A 71 -2.23 8.15 1.09
CA VAL A 71 -2.11 9.59 1.39
C VAL A 71 -0.72 10.10 1.00
N SER A 72 0.34 9.34 1.28
CA SER A 72 1.69 9.68 0.83
C SER A 72 1.78 9.72 -0.69
N CYS A 73 1.17 8.76 -1.40
CA CYS A 73 1.06 8.75 -2.87
C CYS A 73 0.44 10.04 -3.40
N MET A 74 -0.75 10.36 -2.89
CA MET A 74 -1.50 11.54 -3.30
C MET A 74 -0.72 12.83 -2.99
N GLY A 75 -0.09 12.91 -1.82
CA GLY A 75 0.75 14.04 -1.44
C GLY A 75 1.91 14.25 -2.41
N MET A 76 2.66 13.20 -2.74
CA MET A 76 3.81 13.33 -3.65
C MET A 76 3.38 13.73 -5.07
N ILE A 77 2.28 13.18 -5.58
CA ILE A 77 1.67 13.60 -6.86
C ILE A 77 1.26 15.08 -6.80
N TRP A 78 0.58 15.48 -5.73
CA TRP A 78 0.07 16.85 -5.57
C TRP A 78 1.18 17.88 -5.47
N PHE A 79 2.25 17.58 -4.73
CA PHE A 79 3.40 18.46 -4.58
C PHE A 79 4.41 18.34 -5.75
N GLY A 80 4.16 17.46 -6.73
CA GLY A 80 5.07 17.23 -7.84
C GLY A 80 6.46 16.74 -7.42
N ILE A 81 6.56 16.13 -6.24
CA ILE A 81 7.81 15.59 -5.70
C ILE A 81 8.18 14.40 -6.57
N GLY A 82 9.31 14.50 -7.27
CA GLY A 82 9.75 13.51 -8.27
C GLY A 82 9.35 13.82 -9.72
N ILE A 83 8.41 14.74 -9.97
CA ILE A 83 8.06 15.18 -11.34
C ILE A 83 9.00 16.32 -11.81
N ASN A 84 9.64 17.03 -10.87
CA ASN A 84 10.70 18.02 -11.12
C ASN A 84 12.07 17.36 -11.33
N TYR A 85 12.17 16.33 -12.18
CA TYR A 85 13.47 15.88 -12.69
C TYR A 85 13.98 16.94 -13.67
N LYS A 86 14.88 17.81 -13.22
CA LYS A 86 15.73 18.59 -14.12
C LYS A 86 16.99 17.77 -14.40
N PRO A 87 17.39 17.60 -15.68
CA PRO A 87 18.62 16.89 -16.05
C PRO A 87 19.87 17.56 -15.47
#